data_AF-A0A7C3BRW2-F1
#
_entry.id   AF-A0A7C3BRW2-F1
#
_cell.length_a   1.000
_cell.length_b   1.000
_cell.length_c   1.000
_cell.angle_alpha   90.00
_cell.angle_beta   90.00
_cell.angle_gamma   90.00
#
_symmetry.space_group_name_H-M   'P 1'
#
loop_
_entity.id
_entity.type
_entity.pdbx_description
1 polymer ?
#
loop_
_entity_poly.entity_id
_entity_poly.type
_entity_poly.pdbx_seq_one_letter_code
_entity_poly.pdbx_strand_id
1 'polypeptide(L)'
;MNWGNMMGLHRRLGLQVALLALLFMTGCVDRIDLDAMQPHTESDAPPIYGTQVVGQTFTVTKPNLSGITVLGRQTEAANGPFILHLRQSPTATHDILRATLDSASRRDPATIHWSFPARDTIPGESFYFIIEAPQATEEQPLQLRAVLRDLYRPGQIYVNDQAQTGELAFHAYYSYNF
;
A
#
# COMPACT_ATOMS: atom_id res chain seq x y z
N MET A 1 29.61 -12.40 -55.65
CA MET A 1 29.16 -11.65 -54.46
C MET A 1 27.65 -11.51 -54.51
N ASN A 2 26.94 -12.14 -53.58
CA ASN A 2 25.50 -12.35 -53.64
C ASN A 2 24.76 -11.26 -52.84
N TRP A 3 24.31 -10.21 -53.53
CA TRP A 3 23.72 -8.99 -52.95
C TRP A 3 22.36 -9.20 -52.28
N GLY A 4 21.67 -10.32 -52.54
CA GLY A 4 20.35 -10.62 -51.97
C GLY A 4 20.34 -10.91 -50.46
N ASN A 5 21.46 -11.39 -49.90
CA ASN A 5 21.52 -11.76 -48.48
C ASN A 5 21.75 -10.56 -47.55
N MET A 6 22.24 -9.42 -48.06
CA MET A 6 22.54 -8.23 -47.24
C MET A 6 21.28 -7.43 -46.86
N MET A 7 20.28 -7.34 -47.75
CA MET A 7 19.02 -6.61 -47.45
C MET A 7 18.13 -7.33 -46.43
N GLY A 8 18.15 -8.66 -46.37
CA GLY A 8 17.35 -9.44 -45.42
C GLY A 8 17.82 -9.32 -43.97
N LEU A 9 19.13 -9.13 -43.76
CA LEU A 9 19.73 -9.03 -42.43
C LEU A 9 19.39 -7.69 -41.75
N HIS A 10 19.46 -6.57 -42.47
CA HIS A 10 19.10 -5.25 -41.93
C HIS A 10 17.62 -5.13 -41.55
N ARG A 11 16.73 -5.77 -42.31
CA ARG A 11 15.29 -5.75 -42.04
C ARG A 11 14.89 -6.60 -40.83
N ARG A 12 15.58 -7.73 -40.60
CA ARG A 12 15.40 -8.56 -39.39
C ARG A 12 16.00 -7.90 -38.15
N LEU A 13 17.17 -7.28 -38.28
CA LEU A 13 17.81 -6.54 -37.19
C LEU A 13 16.98 -5.31 -36.78
N GLY A 14 16.45 -4.55 -37.75
CA GLY A 14 15.58 -3.40 -37.47
C GLY A 14 14.29 -3.79 -36.75
N LEU A 15 13.66 -4.90 -37.13
CA LEU A 15 12.46 -5.40 -36.45
C LEU A 15 12.76 -5.87 -35.03
N GLN A 16 13.89 -6.57 -34.80
CA GLN A 16 14.30 -7.01 -33.47
C GLN A 16 14.65 -5.84 -32.54
N VAL A 17 15.32 -4.81 -33.05
CA VAL A 17 15.62 -3.59 -32.29
C VAL A 17 14.34 -2.83 -31.95
N ALA A 18 13.37 -2.74 -32.86
CA ALA A 18 12.07 -2.11 -32.59
C ALA A 18 11.25 -2.88 -31.53
N LEU A 19 11.25 -4.22 -31.57
CA LEU A 19 10.60 -5.06 -30.57
C LEU A 19 11.26 -4.97 -29.19
N LEU A 20 12.60 -4.92 -29.12
CA LEU A 20 13.29 -4.66 -27.86
C LEU A 20 12.99 -3.26 -27.33
N ALA A 21 12.97 -2.24 -28.18
CA ALA A 21 12.65 -0.86 -27.79
C ALA A 21 11.23 -0.72 -27.22
N LEU A 22 10.26 -1.46 -27.78
CA LEU A 22 8.89 -1.51 -27.28
C LEU A 22 8.78 -2.17 -25.89
N LEU A 23 9.66 -3.12 -25.56
CA LEU A 23 9.69 -3.75 -24.23
C LEU A 23 10.24 -2.82 -23.13
N PHE A 24 10.98 -1.77 -23.48
CA PHE A 24 11.51 -0.80 -22.51
C PHE A 24 10.53 0.31 -22.11
N MET A 25 9.40 0.45 -22.81
CA MET A 25 8.44 1.56 -22.64
C MET A 25 7.22 1.21 -21.77
N THR A 26 7.20 0.05 -21.11
CA THR A 26 6.03 -0.41 -20.33
C THR A 26 6.40 -0.84 -18.91
N GLY A 27 7.22 -0.04 -18.23
CA GLY A 27 7.49 -0.23 -16.80
C GLY A 27 6.56 0.63 -15.95
N CYS A 28 5.71 0.02 -15.13
CA CYS A 28 5.15 0.71 -13.96
C CYS A 28 6.13 0.47 -12.80
N VAL A 29 6.62 1.53 -12.16
CA VAL A 29 7.42 1.42 -10.93
C VAL A 29 6.68 2.17 -9.84
N ASP A 30 6.32 1.43 -8.80
CA ASP A 30 5.83 2.02 -7.56
C ASP A 30 7.01 2.55 -6.76
N ARG A 31 6.88 3.79 -6.27
CA ARG A 31 7.88 4.43 -5.43
C ARG A 31 7.35 4.59 -4.02
N ILE A 32 8.19 4.19 -3.05
CA ILE A 32 7.96 4.48 -1.63
C ILE A 32 8.18 5.96 -1.40
N ASP A 33 7.32 6.57 -0.61
CA ASP A 33 7.48 7.93 -0.16
C ASP A 33 8.08 8.00 1.23
N LEU A 34 9.27 8.60 1.33
CA LEU A 34 9.98 8.71 2.59
C LEU A 34 9.33 9.74 3.54
N ASP A 35 8.54 10.65 3.00
CA ASP A 35 7.90 11.73 3.76
C ASP A 35 6.46 11.38 4.17
N ALA A 36 5.87 10.34 3.59
CA ALA A 36 4.58 9.76 3.97
C ALA A 36 4.75 8.35 4.52
N MET A 37 5.59 8.23 5.54
CA MET A 37 5.80 6.99 6.26
C MET A 37 6.12 7.18 7.74
N GLN A 38 5.89 6.10 8.47
CA GLN A 38 6.35 5.89 9.83
C GLN A 38 6.88 4.44 9.85
N PRO A 39 8.19 4.19 9.91
CA PRO A 39 8.70 2.82 9.93
C PRO A 39 9.05 2.31 11.35
N HIS A 40 9.03 3.18 12.37
CA HIS A 40 9.56 2.87 13.69
C HIS A 40 8.52 2.14 14.55
N THR A 41 8.89 0.99 15.11
CA THR A 41 7.97 0.17 15.93
C THR A 41 8.54 -0.06 17.32
N GLU A 42 7.70 0.05 18.33
CA GLU A 42 8.04 -0.23 19.74
C GLU A 42 6.97 -1.02 20.47
N SER A 43 5.77 -1.00 19.91
CA SER A 43 4.60 -1.63 20.47
C SER A 43 3.75 -2.24 19.36
N ASP A 44 2.60 -2.72 19.75
CA ASP A 44 1.58 -3.27 18.89
C ASP A 44 0.33 -2.37 19.02
N ALA A 45 -0.40 -2.15 17.93
CA ALA A 45 -1.72 -1.55 18.01
C ALA A 45 -2.70 -2.51 18.73
N PRO A 46 -3.90 -2.07 19.13
CA PRO A 46 -4.91 -3.02 19.57
C PRO A 46 -5.19 -4.09 18.48
N PRO A 47 -5.39 -5.37 18.85
CA PRO A 47 -5.62 -6.46 17.90
C PRO A 47 -6.89 -6.23 17.08
N ILE A 48 -6.87 -6.58 15.80
CA ILE A 48 -8.02 -6.41 14.88
C ILE A 48 -8.70 -7.76 14.69
N TYR A 49 -9.94 -7.87 15.11
CA TYR A 49 -10.81 -9.03 14.92
C TYR A 49 -12.29 -8.64 15.06
N GLY A 50 -13.20 -9.41 14.48
CA GLY A 50 -14.64 -9.12 14.54
C GLY A 50 -14.97 -7.73 14.00
N THR A 51 -15.57 -6.88 14.84
CA THR A 51 -15.93 -5.49 14.50
C THR A 51 -14.87 -4.46 14.90
N GLN A 52 -13.77 -4.88 15.49
CA GLN A 52 -12.70 -3.95 15.89
C GLN A 52 -11.92 -3.50 14.66
N VAL A 53 -11.71 -2.20 14.55
CA VAL A 53 -10.96 -1.58 13.45
C VAL A 53 -9.85 -0.68 13.99
N VAL A 54 -8.77 -0.60 13.24
CA VAL A 54 -7.67 0.33 13.52
C VAL A 54 -7.37 1.11 12.25
N GLY A 55 -7.19 2.41 12.38
CA GLY A 55 -6.90 3.30 11.27
C GLY A 55 -5.86 4.33 11.61
N GLN A 56 -5.44 5.10 10.61
CA GLN A 56 -4.55 6.23 10.80
C GLN A 56 -4.79 7.31 9.76
N THR A 57 -4.73 8.57 10.20
CA THR A 57 -4.66 9.70 9.28
C THR A 57 -3.24 9.89 8.76
N PHE A 58 -3.11 10.33 7.51
CA PHE A 58 -1.82 10.68 6.93
C PHE A 58 -1.99 11.76 5.87
N THR A 59 -0.89 12.42 5.52
CA THR A 59 -0.87 13.44 4.47
C THR A 59 -0.04 12.95 3.30
N VAL A 60 -0.60 13.00 2.09
CA VAL A 60 0.14 12.66 0.88
C VAL A 60 1.12 13.78 0.53
N THR A 61 2.33 13.43 0.12
CA THR A 61 3.33 14.42 -0.31
C THR A 61 3.52 14.46 -1.82
N LYS A 62 2.91 13.51 -2.54
CA LYS A 62 3.06 13.29 -3.97
C LYS A 62 1.69 13.02 -4.63
N PRO A 63 1.57 13.26 -5.94
CA PRO A 63 0.41 12.82 -6.70
C PRO A 63 0.47 11.31 -6.97
N ASN A 64 -0.67 10.71 -7.33
CA ASN A 64 -0.81 9.33 -7.80
C ASN A 64 -0.70 8.25 -6.70
N LEU A 65 -1.35 8.46 -5.56
CA LEU A 65 -1.40 7.47 -4.48
C LEU A 65 -1.93 6.13 -5.03
N SER A 66 -1.18 5.05 -4.84
CA SER A 66 -1.46 3.73 -5.43
C SER A 66 -1.42 2.57 -4.45
N GLY A 67 -0.98 2.80 -3.21
CA GLY A 67 -0.97 1.74 -2.22
C GLY A 67 -0.64 2.20 -0.83
N ILE A 68 -0.97 1.35 0.13
CA ILE A 68 -0.62 1.51 1.53
C ILE A 68 -0.05 0.17 2.00
N THR A 69 1.12 0.23 2.65
CA THR A 69 1.67 -0.89 3.39
C THR A 69 1.61 -0.59 4.87
N VAL A 70 1.26 -1.58 5.69
CA VAL A 70 1.47 -1.56 7.14
C VAL A 70 2.35 -2.71 7.57
N LEU A 71 3.04 -2.54 8.69
CA LEU A 71 3.78 -3.63 9.33
C LEU A 71 2.87 -4.39 10.28
N GLY A 72 2.82 -5.71 10.10
CA GLY A 72 2.17 -6.66 10.98
C GLY A 72 3.17 -7.37 11.89
N ARG A 73 2.67 -7.97 12.96
CA ARG A 73 3.47 -8.93 13.74
C ARG A 73 3.59 -10.23 12.96
N GLN A 74 4.77 -10.84 12.98
CA GLN A 74 4.96 -12.20 12.45
C GLN A 74 4.29 -13.19 13.40
N THR A 75 3.00 -13.42 13.22
CA THR A 75 2.26 -14.49 13.91
C THR A 75 1.59 -15.40 12.88
N GLU A 76 1.45 -16.67 13.24
CA GLU A 76 0.72 -17.65 12.46
C GLU A 76 -0.74 -17.20 12.27
N ALA A 77 -1.10 -16.93 11.01
CA ALA A 77 -2.44 -17.11 10.46
C ALA A 77 -3.61 -16.31 11.06
N ALA A 78 -3.53 -14.97 11.10
CA ALA A 78 -4.77 -14.20 10.96
C ALA A 78 -5.40 -14.59 9.59
N ASN A 79 -6.58 -15.20 9.65
CA ASN A 79 -7.23 -15.81 8.49
C ASN A 79 -8.26 -14.88 7.86
N GLY A 80 -8.41 -15.01 6.54
CA GLY A 80 -9.44 -14.33 5.76
C GLY A 80 -9.00 -12.98 5.20
N PRO A 81 -9.94 -12.24 4.60
CA PRO A 81 -9.63 -11.00 3.92
C PRO A 81 -9.28 -9.91 4.93
N PHE A 82 -8.15 -9.24 4.73
CA PHE A 82 -7.85 -7.97 5.35
C PHE A 82 -8.27 -6.86 4.39
N ILE A 83 -9.07 -5.95 4.88
CA ILE A 83 -9.68 -4.94 4.02
C ILE A 83 -9.21 -3.57 4.50
N LEU A 84 -8.75 -2.79 3.53
CA LEU A 84 -8.37 -1.41 3.71
C LEU A 84 -9.46 -0.52 3.13
N HIS A 85 -9.92 0.42 3.95
CA HIS A 85 -10.79 1.51 3.55
C HIS A 85 -9.97 2.79 3.51
N LEU A 86 -10.09 3.58 2.46
CA LEU A 86 -9.53 4.93 2.40
C LEU A 86 -10.66 5.94 2.42
N ARG A 87 -10.59 6.91 3.32
CA ARG A 87 -11.59 7.96 3.52
C ARG A 87 -10.95 9.33 3.54
N GLN A 88 -11.78 10.37 3.38
CA GLN A 88 -11.31 11.76 3.41
C GLN A 88 -10.94 12.20 4.84
N SER A 89 -11.64 11.65 5.85
CA SER A 89 -11.43 11.97 7.26
C SER A 89 -11.96 10.84 8.16
N PRO A 90 -11.62 10.84 9.46
CA PRO A 90 -12.19 9.91 10.44
C PRO A 90 -13.72 9.99 10.58
N THR A 91 -14.31 11.15 10.32
CA THR A 91 -15.76 11.36 10.41
C THR A 91 -16.50 11.05 9.11
N ALA A 92 -15.78 10.71 8.03
CA ALA A 92 -16.40 10.37 6.76
C ALA A 92 -17.05 8.98 6.83
N THR A 93 -18.27 8.87 6.31
CA THR A 93 -19.05 7.62 6.28
C THR A 93 -18.91 6.85 4.98
N HIS A 94 -18.21 7.41 3.99
CA HIS A 94 -18.02 6.82 2.67
C HIS A 94 -16.55 6.59 2.39
N ASP A 95 -16.26 5.41 1.85
CA ASP A 95 -14.95 5.08 1.35
C ASP A 95 -14.75 5.75 -0.01
N ILE A 96 -13.59 6.37 -0.17
CA ILE A 96 -13.14 6.83 -1.47
C ILE A 96 -12.63 5.64 -2.28
N LEU A 97 -11.95 4.70 -1.63
CA LEU A 97 -11.66 3.38 -2.19
C LEU A 97 -11.65 2.33 -1.10
N ARG A 98 -11.85 1.08 -1.53
CA ARG A 98 -11.76 -0.11 -0.70
C ARG A 98 -10.88 -1.13 -1.41
N ALA A 99 -9.88 -1.64 -0.72
CA ALA A 99 -8.96 -2.67 -1.21
C ALA A 99 -9.05 -3.90 -0.30
N THR A 100 -9.00 -5.09 -0.88
CA THR A 100 -9.09 -6.35 -0.15
C THR A 100 -7.87 -7.19 -0.46
N LEU A 101 -7.22 -7.69 0.58
CA LEU A 101 -6.09 -8.61 0.50
C LEU A 101 -6.48 -9.92 1.17
N ASP A 102 -6.43 -11.01 0.41
CA ASP A 102 -6.56 -12.34 0.99
C ASP A 102 -5.29 -12.67 1.77
N SER A 103 -5.41 -13.05 3.04
CA SER A 103 -4.24 -13.40 3.86
C SER A 103 -3.45 -14.58 3.27
N ALA A 104 -4.09 -15.48 2.54
CA ALA A 104 -3.44 -16.60 1.84
C ALA A 104 -2.53 -16.14 0.67
N SER A 105 -2.73 -14.92 0.16
CA SER A 105 -1.93 -14.36 -0.93
C SER A 105 -0.66 -13.65 -0.46
N ARG A 106 -0.46 -13.54 0.86
CA ARG A 106 0.66 -12.80 1.46
C ARG A 106 1.97 -13.55 1.28
N ARG A 107 2.96 -12.87 0.69
CA ARG A 107 4.33 -13.38 0.57
C ARG A 107 5.18 -13.13 1.82
N ASP A 108 4.86 -12.09 2.57
CA ASP A 108 5.57 -11.71 3.80
C ASP A 108 4.57 -11.60 4.96
N PRO A 109 4.70 -12.44 6.02
CA PRO A 109 3.83 -12.36 7.19
C PRO A 109 4.06 -11.11 8.05
N ALA A 110 5.18 -10.39 7.88
CA ALA A 110 5.45 -9.14 8.59
C ALA A 110 4.88 -7.90 7.90
N THR A 111 4.44 -8.02 6.66
CA THR A 111 4.04 -6.88 5.84
C THR A 111 2.66 -7.11 5.21
N ILE A 112 1.83 -6.08 5.18
CA ILE A 112 0.51 -6.13 4.56
C ILE A 112 0.43 -4.97 3.59
N HIS A 113 0.39 -5.27 2.30
CA HIS A 113 0.36 -4.29 1.24
C HIS A 113 -0.96 -4.39 0.48
N TRP A 114 -1.70 -3.28 0.49
CA TRP A 114 -2.85 -3.10 -0.39
C TRP A 114 -2.44 -2.19 -1.53
N SER A 115 -2.53 -2.72 -2.75
CA SER A 115 -2.44 -1.93 -3.97
C SER A 115 -3.83 -1.63 -4.50
N PHE A 116 -3.96 -0.48 -5.16
CA PHE A 116 -5.18 -0.04 -5.82
C PHE A 116 -4.82 0.82 -7.05
N PRO A 117 -5.75 1.04 -7.99
CA PRO A 117 -5.50 1.93 -9.12
C PRO A 117 -5.00 3.30 -8.64
N ALA A 118 -3.97 3.82 -9.29
CA ALA A 118 -3.40 5.12 -8.94
C ALA A 118 -4.50 6.19 -8.93
N ARG A 119 -4.55 6.94 -7.84
CA ARG A 119 -5.50 8.02 -7.63
C ARG A 119 -4.77 9.34 -7.75
N ASP A 120 -5.33 10.23 -8.57
CA ASP A 120 -4.91 11.62 -8.62
C ASP A 120 -5.13 12.27 -7.25
N THR A 121 -4.03 12.71 -6.64
CA THR A 121 -3.98 13.35 -5.33
C THR A 121 -3.17 14.63 -5.43
N ILE A 122 -3.50 15.60 -4.58
CA ILE A 122 -2.75 16.86 -4.49
C ILE A 122 -1.81 16.76 -3.27
N PRO A 123 -0.51 17.04 -3.42
CA PRO A 123 0.40 17.13 -2.28
C PRO A 123 -0.15 18.05 -1.18
N GLY A 124 -0.16 17.56 0.06
CA GLY A 124 -0.74 18.24 1.22
C GLY A 124 -2.17 17.80 1.55
N GLU A 125 -2.82 17.00 0.72
CA GLU A 125 -4.12 16.39 1.06
C GLU A 125 -3.96 15.38 2.20
N SER A 126 -4.88 15.42 3.16
CA SER A 126 -4.95 14.43 4.22
C SER A 126 -6.03 13.38 3.93
N PHE A 127 -5.72 12.14 4.30
CA PHE A 127 -6.63 11.00 4.20
C PHE A 127 -6.62 10.23 5.52
N TYR A 128 -7.59 9.32 5.64
CA TYR A 128 -7.72 8.37 6.73
C TYR A 128 -7.83 6.97 6.14
N PHE A 129 -6.93 6.06 6.50
CA PHE A 129 -7.11 4.65 6.17
C PHE A 129 -7.58 3.87 7.39
N ILE A 130 -8.40 2.84 7.17
CA ILE A 130 -8.96 1.95 8.19
C ILE A 130 -8.69 0.52 7.76
N ILE A 131 -8.32 -0.33 8.71
CA ILE A 131 -8.08 -1.75 8.48
C ILE A 131 -9.12 -2.55 9.28
N GLU A 132 -9.82 -3.43 8.58
CA GLU A 132 -10.72 -4.43 9.14
C GLU A 132 -10.21 -5.85 8.82
N ALA A 133 -10.48 -6.78 9.74
CA ALA A 133 -10.21 -8.21 9.56
C ALA A 133 -11.45 -8.99 10.03
N PRO A 134 -12.56 -8.98 9.26
CA PRO A 134 -13.86 -9.47 9.71
C PRO A 134 -13.89 -10.98 9.98
N GLN A 135 -12.93 -11.74 9.45
CA GLN A 135 -12.79 -13.18 9.67
C GLN A 135 -11.68 -13.54 10.66
N ALA A 136 -10.91 -12.56 11.15
CA ALA A 136 -9.98 -12.79 12.25
C ALA A 136 -10.77 -13.02 13.55
N THR A 137 -10.25 -13.90 14.40
CA THR A 137 -10.82 -14.21 15.72
C THR A 137 -9.95 -13.62 16.82
N GLU A 138 -10.44 -13.67 18.06
CA GLU A 138 -9.66 -13.20 19.22
C GLU A 138 -8.38 -14.03 19.44
N GLU A 139 -8.41 -15.32 19.09
CA GLU A 139 -7.25 -16.22 19.17
C GLU A 139 -6.27 -16.04 18.00
N GLN A 140 -6.77 -15.54 16.86
CA GLN A 140 -6.00 -15.28 15.65
C GLN A 140 -6.24 -13.87 15.10
N PRO A 141 -5.94 -12.82 15.90
CA PRO A 141 -6.22 -11.46 15.50
C PRO A 141 -5.19 -10.99 14.47
N LEU A 142 -5.59 -10.04 13.64
CA LEU A 142 -4.63 -9.26 12.88
C LEU A 142 -3.92 -8.28 13.82
N GLN A 143 -2.63 -8.51 14.04
CA GLN A 143 -1.81 -7.69 14.91
C GLN A 143 -0.92 -6.74 14.10
N LEU A 144 -1.16 -5.43 14.21
CA LEU A 144 -0.35 -4.39 13.56
C LEU A 144 0.72 -3.84 14.50
N ARG A 145 1.84 -3.43 13.93
CA ARG A 145 2.95 -2.78 14.62
C ARG A 145 2.70 -1.29 14.75
N ALA A 146 3.07 -0.73 15.89
CA ALA A 146 2.86 0.67 16.21
C ALA A 146 4.02 1.26 17.03
N VAL A 147 3.96 2.58 17.22
CA VAL A 147 4.73 3.31 18.22
C VAL A 147 3.77 4.11 19.10
N LEU A 148 4.07 4.22 20.39
CA LEU A 148 3.24 4.97 21.35
C LEU A 148 3.57 6.47 21.39
N ARG A 149 4.44 6.93 20.49
CA ARG A 149 4.89 8.32 20.38
C ARG A 149 4.34 8.90 19.09
N ASP A 150 4.10 10.20 19.10
CA ASP A 150 3.80 11.00 17.93
C ASP A 150 5.13 11.32 17.20
N LEU A 151 5.51 10.48 16.23
CA LEU A 151 6.72 10.62 15.41
C LEU A 151 6.41 11.15 14.00
N TYR A 152 5.16 11.05 13.57
CA TYR A 152 4.56 11.48 12.32
C TYR A 152 3.38 12.42 12.63
N ARG A 153 3.73 13.66 13.02
CA ARG A 153 2.78 14.71 13.39
C ARG A 153 1.59 14.96 12.45
N PRO A 154 1.69 14.76 11.12
CA PRO A 154 0.53 14.93 10.25
C PRO A 154 -0.55 13.85 10.45
N GLY A 155 -0.27 12.80 11.21
CA GLY A 155 -1.13 11.65 11.40
C GLY A 155 -1.48 11.38 12.85
N GLN A 156 -2.52 10.57 13.04
CA GLN A 156 -2.98 10.08 14.33
C GLN A 156 -3.56 8.69 14.13
N ILE A 157 -3.26 7.75 15.03
CA ILE A 157 -3.91 6.44 15.05
C ILE A 157 -5.33 6.55 15.64
N TYR A 158 -6.25 5.77 15.10
CA TYR A 158 -7.63 5.63 15.54
C TYR A 158 -7.94 4.17 15.83
N VAL A 159 -8.72 3.94 16.88
CA VAL A 159 -9.23 2.61 17.25
C VAL A 159 -10.73 2.74 17.43
N ASN A 160 -11.51 2.00 16.65
CA ASN A 160 -12.97 2.15 16.58
C ASN A 160 -13.41 3.62 16.43
N ASP A 161 -12.77 4.31 15.47
CA ASP A 161 -12.98 5.74 15.15
C ASP A 161 -12.71 6.73 16.30
N GLN A 162 -12.07 6.28 17.38
CA GLN A 162 -11.58 7.15 18.47
C GLN A 162 -10.08 7.38 18.32
N ALA A 163 -9.65 8.65 18.34
CA ALA A 163 -8.24 9.00 18.33
C ALA A 163 -7.54 8.41 19.56
N GLN A 164 -6.37 7.81 19.37
CA GLN A 164 -5.53 7.25 20.42
C GLN A 164 -4.11 7.80 20.30
N THR A 165 -3.33 7.77 21.39
CA THR A 165 -1.91 8.13 21.32
C THR A 165 -1.13 7.10 20.49
N GLY A 166 -0.23 7.60 19.63
CA GLY A 166 0.67 6.78 18.84
C GLY A 166 0.32 6.71 17.36
N GLU A 167 1.02 5.84 16.64
CA GLU A 167 1.00 5.73 15.18
C GLU A 167 1.21 4.28 14.77
N LEU A 168 0.57 3.86 13.66
CA LEU A 168 0.94 2.60 13.00
C LEU A 168 2.26 2.79 12.27
N ALA A 169 2.99 1.69 12.12
CA ALA A 169 4.07 1.66 11.15
C ALA A 169 3.52 1.39 9.75
N PHE A 170 3.66 2.37 8.87
CA PHE A 170 3.09 2.36 7.52
C PHE A 170 3.97 3.07 6.47
N HIS A 171 3.70 2.76 5.20
CA HIS A 171 4.25 3.45 4.03
C HIS A 171 3.14 3.71 3.01
N ALA A 172 3.11 4.92 2.44
CA ALA A 172 2.34 5.22 1.23
C ALA A 172 3.16 4.97 -0.04
N TYR A 173 2.49 4.49 -1.09
CA TYR A 173 3.07 4.20 -2.41
C TYR A 173 2.43 5.05 -3.48
N TYR A 174 3.22 5.40 -4.50
CA TYR A 174 2.77 6.21 -5.62
C TYR A 174 3.24 5.58 -6.93
N SER A 175 2.36 5.56 -7.93
CA SER A 175 2.64 4.97 -9.23
C SER A 175 2.81 6.03 -10.30
N TYR A 176 3.79 5.83 -11.17
CA TYR A 176 4.06 6.70 -12.32
C TYR A 176 4.30 5.84 -13.54
N ASN A 177 3.62 6.18 -14.64
CA ASN A 177 3.96 5.65 -15.96
C ASN A 177 5.09 6.53 -16.54
N PHE A 178 6.12 5.91 -17.10
CA PHE A 178 7.19 6.59 -17.83
C PHE A 178 7.42 5.92 -19.17
#